data_AF-A0AA96GJB9-F1
#
_entry.id   AF-A0AA96GJB9-F1
#
_cell.length_a   1.000
_cell.length_b   1.000
_cell.length_c   1.000
_cell.angle_alpha   90.00
_cell.angle_beta   90.00
_cell.angle_gamma   90.00
#
_symmetry.space_group_name_H-M   'P 1'
#
loop_
_entity.id
_entity.type
_entity.pdbx_description
1 polymer ?
#
loop_
_entity_poly.entity_id
_entity_poly.type
_entity_poly.pdbx_seq_one_letter_code
_entity_poly.pdbx_strand_id
1 'polypeptide(L)'
;MGEVDTSPAVASKVMEDLTALDVDPDKCQRLYKAALIQSSTGVTYRMLSRILETGKVDIVHYACDLDAEGKPTTKWKIRRILEQAPERFDKEVEAIKKSIADESETVKGAWVHDMTELPDVPAQGKSLDEWSRSMTTEVKKKPG
;
A
#
# COMPACT_ATOMS: atom_id res chain seq x y z
N MET A 1 -16.91 -29.32 43.50
CA MET A 1 -17.06 -29.36 42.04
C MET A 1 -17.79 -28.10 41.64
N GLY A 2 -17.16 -27.29 40.79
CA GLY A 2 -17.71 -26.09 40.19
C GLY A 2 -16.64 -25.61 39.22
N GLU A 3 -16.97 -25.71 37.94
CA GLU A 3 -16.04 -25.87 36.83
C GLU A 3 -15.16 -24.65 36.55
N VAL A 4 -13.99 -24.92 35.96
CA VAL A 4 -13.05 -23.91 35.48
C VAL A 4 -13.62 -23.31 34.20
N ASP A 5 -14.00 -22.03 34.21
CA ASP A 5 -14.22 -21.30 32.95
C ASP A 5 -12.87 -20.74 32.49
N THR A 6 -12.11 -21.61 31.82
CA THR A 6 -10.95 -21.20 31.03
C THR A 6 -11.43 -20.68 29.69
N SER A 7 -11.88 -19.43 29.66
CA SER A 7 -11.98 -18.67 28.43
C SER A 7 -11.04 -17.47 28.55
N PRO A 8 -9.80 -17.53 28.03
CA PRO A 8 -9.14 -16.29 27.70
C PRO A 8 -10.01 -15.65 26.61
N ALA A 9 -10.77 -14.62 27.00
CA ALA A 9 -11.22 -13.62 26.06
C ALA A 9 -9.96 -13.14 25.34
N VAL A 10 -9.68 -13.75 24.19
CA VAL A 10 -8.67 -13.27 23.26
C VAL A 10 -9.16 -11.89 22.94
N ALA A 11 -8.59 -10.90 23.63
CA ALA A 11 -8.74 -9.52 23.31
C ALA A 11 -8.43 -9.47 21.82
N SER A 12 -9.49 -9.28 21.02
CA SER A 12 -9.40 -8.84 19.65
C SER A 12 -8.66 -7.52 19.72
N LYS A 13 -7.34 -7.63 19.78
CA LYS A 13 -6.39 -6.54 19.60
C LYS A 13 -6.84 -6.01 18.27
N VAL A 14 -7.51 -4.85 18.29
CA VAL A 14 -7.83 -4.07 17.11
C VAL A 14 -6.51 -4.05 16.36
N MET A 15 -6.40 -4.89 15.33
CA MET A 15 -5.21 -4.95 14.52
C MET A 15 -5.24 -3.60 13.84
N GLU A 16 -4.49 -2.64 14.39
CA GLU A 16 -4.26 -1.36 13.75
C GLU A 16 -3.95 -1.67 12.29
N ASP A 17 -4.73 -1.10 11.37
CA ASP A 17 -4.50 -1.32 9.95
C ASP A 17 -3.16 -0.65 9.64
N LEU A 18 -2.08 -1.41 9.75
CA LEU A 18 -0.70 -0.95 9.55
C LEU A 18 -0.45 -0.51 8.10
N THR A 19 -1.47 -0.66 7.23
CA THR A 19 -1.49 -0.19 5.86
C THR A 19 -2.15 1.17 5.68
N ALA A 20 -2.81 1.68 6.71
CA ALA A 20 -3.40 3.01 6.72
C ALA A 20 -2.30 4.06 6.87
N LEU A 21 -2.28 5.00 5.94
CA LEU A 21 -1.42 6.17 5.97
C LEU A 21 -2.32 7.38 6.15
N ASP A 22 -2.49 7.79 7.41
CA ASP A 22 -3.25 8.99 7.74
C ASP A 22 -2.55 10.23 7.16
N VAL A 23 -3.31 11.21 6.67
CA VAL A 23 -2.74 12.44 6.13
C VAL A 23 -3.40 13.60 6.85
N ASP A 24 -2.60 14.30 7.64
CA ASP A 24 -3.04 15.43 8.44
C ASP A 24 -2.69 16.75 7.72
N PRO A 25 -3.67 17.39 7.05
CA PRO A 25 -3.43 18.63 6.32
C PRO A 25 -3.05 19.79 7.24
N ASP A 26 -3.49 19.79 8.50
CA ASP A 26 -3.13 20.80 9.51
C ASP A 26 -1.65 20.73 9.89
N LYS A 27 -1.01 19.57 9.73
CA LYS A 27 0.44 19.37 9.85
C LYS A 27 1.19 19.49 8.52
N CYS A 28 0.59 20.13 7.52
CA CYS A 28 1.13 20.25 6.16
C CYS A 28 1.46 18.89 5.51
N GLN A 29 0.83 17.79 5.96
CA GLN A 29 1.03 16.49 5.34
C GLN A 29 0.17 16.38 4.10
N ARG A 30 0.71 15.73 3.08
CA ARG A 30 0.02 15.50 1.80
C ARG A 30 0.30 14.12 1.29
N LEU A 31 -0.58 13.58 0.46
CA LEU A 31 -0.23 12.40 -0.32
C LEU A 31 0.90 12.77 -1.30
N TYR A 32 1.85 11.86 -1.48
CA TYR A 32 3.01 12.07 -2.35
C TYR A 32 2.88 11.22 -3.61
N LYS A 33 3.12 9.92 -3.49
CA LYS A 33 3.00 8.94 -4.58
C LYS A 33 2.37 7.65 -4.11
N ALA A 34 1.74 6.93 -5.01
CA ALA A 34 1.32 5.55 -4.82
C ALA A 34 1.91 4.65 -5.90
N ALA A 35 2.09 3.37 -5.61
CA ALA A 35 2.50 2.38 -6.60
C ALA A 35 1.73 1.06 -6.44
N LEU A 36 1.54 0.39 -7.57
CA LEU A 36 0.99 -0.95 -7.66
C LEU A 36 1.93 -1.78 -8.53
N ILE A 37 2.35 -2.93 -8.03
CA ILE A 37 3.26 -3.84 -8.73
C ILE A 37 2.63 -5.22 -8.70
N GLN A 38 2.49 -5.86 -9.85
CA GLN A 38 1.86 -7.18 -9.99
C GLN A 38 2.93 -8.22 -10.33
N SER A 39 2.96 -9.32 -9.56
CA SER A 39 3.79 -10.48 -9.88
C SER A 39 3.06 -11.45 -10.81
N SER A 40 3.80 -12.38 -11.41
CA SER A 40 3.25 -13.41 -12.30
C SER A 40 2.35 -14.42 -11.61
N THR A 41 2.41 -14.56 -10.29
CA THR A 41 1.53 -15.47 -9.53
C THR A 41 0.20 -14.82 -9.14
N GLY A 42 -0.01 -13.54 -9.47
CA GLY A 42 -1.23 -12.80 -9.16
C GLY A 42 -1.14 -11.95 -7.89
N VAL A 43 -0.03 -12.03 -7.14
CA VAL A 43 0.20 -11.17 -5.97
C VAL A 43 0.34 -9.71 -6.41
N THR A 44 -0.35 -8.82 -5.70
CA THR A 44 -0.27 -7.38 -5.90
C THR A 44 0.41 -6.72 -4.73
N TYR A 45 1.54 -6.06 -4.99
CA TYR A 45 2.21 -5.20 -4.03
C TYR A 45 1.67 -3.78 -4.18
N ARG A 46 1.13 -3.23 -3.09
CA ARG A 46 0.67 -1.84 -3.02
C ARG A 46 1.62 -1.04 -2.17
N MET A 47 1.85 0.19 -2.59
CA MET A 47 2.67 1.16 -1.90
C MET A 47 1.97 2.50 -1.90
N LEU A 48 1.99 3.17 -0.75
CA LEU A 48 1.43 4.50 -0.56
C LEU A 48 2.44 5.34 0.20
N SER A 49 2.54 6.61 -0.14
CA SER A 49 3.41 7.54 0.54
C SER A 49 2.75 8.89 0.78
N ARG A 50 3.17 9.53 1.87
CA ARG A 50 2.83 10.90 2.21
C ARG A 50 4.11 11.69 2.35
N ILE A 51 4.05 12.97 2.01
CA ILE A 51 5.10 13.94 2.31
C ILE A 51 4.76 14.66 3.60
N LEU A 52 5.78 14.91 4.41
CA LEU A 52 5.70 15.62 5.68
C LEU A 52 6.09 17.09 5.48
N GLU A 53 5.81 17.93 6.48
CA GLU A 53 6.26 19.34 6.49
C GLU A 53 7.77 19.50 6.26
N THR A 54 8.56 18.50 6.68
CA THR A 54 10.02 18.48 6.56
C THR A 54 10.51 18.20 5.13
N GLY A 55 9.61 17.93 4.19
CA GLY A 55 9.92 17.50 2.83
C GLY A 55 10.33 16.02 2.72
N LYS A 56 10.38 15.31 3.85
CA LYS A 56 10.59 13.86 3.91
C LYS A 56 9.29 13.11 3.60
N VAL A 57 9.42 11.85 3.23
CA VAL A 57 8.29 10.97 2.95
C VAL A 57 8.19 9.83 3.96
N ASP A 58 6.96 9.55 4.37
CA ASP A 58 6.60 8.27 4.97
C ASP A 58 6.07 7.36 3.88
N ILE A 59 6.48 6.11 3.91
CA ILE A 59 6.15 5.09 2.93
C ILE A 59 5.54 3.92 3.69
N VAL A 60 4.44 3.39 3.16
CA VAL A 60 3.91 2.10 3.54
C VAL A 60 3.79 1.22 2.30
N HIS A 61 4.21 -0.04 2.39
CA HIS A 61 3.94 -1.01 1.34
C HIS A 61 3.56 -2.36 1.94
N TYR A 62 2.80 -3.12 1.17
CA TYR A 62 2.34 -4.45 1.56
C TYR A 62 2.04 -5.27 0.30
N ALA A 63 2.17 -6.58 0.42
CA ALA A 63 1.66 -7.52 -0.56
C ALA A 63 0.20 -7.84 -0.24
N CYS A 64 -0.61 -8.02 -1.26
CA CYS A 64 -2.00 -8.43 -1.11
C CYS A 64 -2.53 -9.21 -2.30
N ASP A 65 -3.54 -10.02 -2.01
CA ASP A 65 -4.46 -10.54 -3.02
C ASP A 65 -5.56 -9.52 -3.27
N LEU A 66 -6.09 -9.53 -4.49
CA LEU A 66 -7.19 -8.68 -4.91
C LEU A 66 -8.43 -9.53 -5.18
N ASP A 67 -9.58 -9.11 -4.65
CA ASP A 67 -10.84 -9.80 -4.89
C ASP A 67 -11.47 -9.45 -6.26
N ALA A 68 -12.67 -9.97 -6.51
CA ALA A 68 -13.46 -9.71 -7.71
C ALA A 68 -13.81 -8.21 -7.92
N GLU A 69 -13.75 -7.38 -6.89
CA GLU A 69 -13.86 -5.92 -6.93
C GLU A 69 -12.51 -5.19 -6.91
N GLY A 70 -11.40 -5.90 -6.67
CA GLY A 70 -10.04 -5.36 -6.65
C GLY A 70 -9.68 -4.63 -5.36
N LYS A 71 -10.39 -4.95 -4.30
CA LYS A 71 -10.08 -4.58 -2.93
C LYS A 71 -9.04 -5.57 -2.39
N PRO A 72 -8.10 -5.10 -1.55
CA PRO A 72 -7.14 -5.97 -0.90
C PRO A 72 -7.85 -6.84 0.13
N THR A 73 -7.70 -8.16 0.04
CA THR A 73 -8.31 -9.11 1.01
C THR A 73 -7.30 -9.56 2.05
N THR A 74 -6.27 -10.27 1.60
CA THR A 74 -5.19 -10.77 2.45
C THR A 74 -4.01 -9.80 2.36
N LYS A 75 -3.58 -9.18 3.46
CA LYS A 75 -2.42 -8.26 3.47
C LYS A 75 -1.25 -8.93 4.19
N TRP A 76 -0.07 -8.95 3.58
CA TRP A 76 1.16 -9.49 4.18
C TRP A 76 2.40 -8.69 3.74
N LYS A 77 3.59 -9.05 4.25
CA LYS A 77 4.85 -8.31 3.99
C LYS A 77 4.69 -6.80 4.23
N ILE A 78 3.90 -6.41 5.24
CA ILE A 78 3.62 -5.00 5.55
C ILE A 78 4.91 -4.37 6.08
N ARG A 79 5.31 -3.26 5.44
CA ARG A 79 6.47 -2.48 5.85
C ARG A 79 6.09 -1.00 5.88
N ARG A 80 6.49 -0.34 6.96
CA ARG A 80 6.36 1.10 7.13
C ARG A 80 7.74 1.70 7.32
N ILE A 81 8.06 2.72 6.53
CA ILE A 81 9.36 3.38 6.50
C ILE A 81 9.09 4.87 6.66
N LEU A 82 9.60 5.45 7.73
CA LEU A 82 9.26 6.80 8.14
C LEU A 82 10.40 7.77 7.84
N GLU A 83 10.06 9.03 7.58
CA GLU A 83 10.98 10.15 7.51
C GLU A 83 12.18 9.92 6.56
N GLN A 84 11.90 9.47 5.35
CA GLN A 84 12.92 9.21 4.34
C GLN A 84 13.02 10.32 3.32
N ALA A 85 14.15 10.38 2.60
CA ALA A 85 14.26 11.25 1.43
C ALA A 85 13.26 10.81 0.34
N PRO A 86 12.72 11.73 -0.48
CA PRO A 86 11.73 11.41 -1.52
C PRO A 86 12.16 10.30 -2.51
N GLU A 87 13.45 10.24 -2.83
CA GLU A 87 14.08 9.21 -3.66
C GLU A 87 13.93 7.77 -3.11
N ARG A 88 13.61 7.64 -1.81
CA ARG A 88 13.38 6.35 -1.17
C ARG A 88 12.16 5.66 -1.77
N PHE A 89 11.18 6.42 -2.26
CA PHE A 89 9.99 5.85 -2.88
C PHE A 89 10.37 4.97 -4.08
N ASP A 90 11.10 5.53 -5.04
CA ASP A 90 11.52 4.81 -6.25
C ASP A 90 12.45 3.64 -5.91
N LYS A 91 13.33 3.80 -4.90
CA LYS A 91 14.19 2.70 -4.41
C LYS A 91 13.38 1.52 -3.85
N GLU A 92 12.28 1.77 -3.14
CA GLU A 92 11.43 0.68 -2.63
C GLU A 92 10.61 0.02 -3.73
N VAL A 93 10.16 0.76 -4.75
CA VAL A 93 9.54 0.18 -5.95
C VAL A 93 10.49 -0.82 -6.62
N GLU A 94 11.75 -0.41 -6.83
CA GLU A 94 12.78 -1.29 -7.40
C GLU A 94 13.12 -2.47 -6.48
N ALA A 95 13.15 -2.25 -5.16
CA ALA A 95 13.36 -3.32 -4.18
C ALA A 95 12.25 -4.38 -4.23
N ILE A 96 10.99 -3.97 -4.40
CA ILE A 96 9.86 -4.90 -4.55
C ILE A 96 9.99 -5.69 -5.86
N LYS A 97 10.29 -5.03 -6.98
CA LYS A 97 10.52 -5.72 -8.26
C LYS A 97 11.64 -6.75 -8.16
N LYS A 98 12.73 -6.38 -7.46
CA LYS A 98 13.84 -7.29 -7.21
C LYS A 98 13.42 -8.47 -6.33
N SER A 99 12.66 -8.24 -5.25
CA SER A 99 12.13 -9.31 -4.40
C SER A 99 11.29 -10.31 -5.20
N ILE A 100 10.44 -9.83 -6.11
CA ILE A 100 9.64 -10.68 -7.00
C ILE A 100 10.57 -11.55 -7.88
N ALA A 101 11.61 -10.95 -8.46
CA ALA A 101 12.57 -11.68 -9.28
C ALA A 101 13.40 -12.71 -8.46
N ASP A 102 13.81 -12.35 -7.24
CA ASP A 102 14.52 -13.25 -6.33
C ASP A 102 13.66 -14.45 -5.90
N GLU A 103 12.33 -14.28 -5.87
CA GLU A 103 11.34 -15.35 -5.64
C GLU A 103 11.05 -16.20 -6.91
N SER A 104 11.85 -16.04 -7.99
CA SER A 104 11.66 -16.69 -9.30
C SER A 104 10.34 -16.34 -9.99
N GLU A 105 9.77 -15.19 -9.66
CA GLU A 105 8.59 -14.64 -10.32
C GLU A 105 8.98 -13.52 -11.29
N THR A 106 8.05 -13.12 -12.17
CA THR A 106 8.24 -11.98 -13.07
C THR A 106 7.28 -10.85 -12.74
N VAL A 107 7.74 -9.61 -12.92
CA VAL A 107 6.89 -8.42 -12.78
C VAL A 107 6.03 -8.29 -14.03
N LYS A 108 4.72 -8.50 -13.91
CA LYS A 108 3.75 -8.37 -15.02
C LYS A 108 3.37 -6.92 -15.30
N GLY A 109 3.52 -6.06 -14.31
CA GLY A 109 3.30 -4.63 -14.41
C GLY A 109 3.73 -3.88 -13.15
N ALA A 110 4.14 -2.63 -13.33
CA ALA A 110 4.42 -1.71 -12.25
C ALA A 110 3.89 -0.33 -12.66
N TRP A 111 3.01 0.23 -11.85
CA TRP A 111 2.34 1.50 -12.11
C TRP A 111 2.59 2.42 -10.93
N VAL A 112 2.96 3.67 -11.22
CA VAL A 112 3.17 4.71 -10.22
C VAL A 112 2.17 5.82 -10.48
N HIS A 113 1.57 6.33 -9.41
CA HIS A 113 0.69 7.47 -9.41
C HIS A 113 1.35 8.61 -8.65
N ASP A 114 1.70 9.67 -9.37
CA ASP A 114 2.22 10.89 -8.79
C ASP A 114 1.07 11.85 -8.47
N MET A 115 0.99 12.29 -7.22
CA MET A 115 -0.06 13.18 -6.71
C MET A 115 0.49 14.55 -6.30
N THR A 116 1.77 14.82 -6.57
CA THR A 116 2.44 16.05 -6.16
C THR A 116 1.92 17.30 -6.87
N GLU A 117 1.37 17.14 -8.07
CA GLU A 117 0.79 18.24 -8.87
C GLU A 117 -0.65 18.58 -8.48
N LEU A 118 -1.26 17.80 -7.57
CA LEU A 118 -2.64 18.02 -7.14
C LEU A 118 -2.73 19.09 -6.04
N PRO A 119 -3.79 19.92 -6.05
CA PRO A 119 -3.83 21.16 -5.26
C PRO A 119 -3.92 20.93 -3.74
N ASP A 120 -4.63 19.89 -3.30
CA ASP A 120 -4.97 19.66 -1.90
C ASP A 120 -5.24 18.17 -1.60
N VAL A 121 -5.28 17.82 -0.31
CA VAL A 121 -5.47 16.44 0.17
C VAL A 121 -6.79 15.82 -0.33
N PRO A 122 -7.94 16.51 -0.32
CA PRO A 122 -9.16 16.01 -0.97
C PRO A 122 -8.99 15.65 -2.45
N ALA A 123 -8.37 16.53 -3.24
CA ALA A 123 -8.10 16.26 -4.66
C ALA A 123 -7.17 15.05 -4.85
N GLN A 124 -6.14 14.93 -4.01
CA GLN A 124 -5.23 13.78 -3.99
C GLN A 124 -5.95 12.48 -3.63
N GLY A 125 -6.79 12.49 -2.59
CA GLY A 125 -7.56 11.32 -2.18
C GLY A 125 -8.53 10.84 -3.26
N LYS A 126 -9.21 11.76 -3.93
CA LYS A 126 -10.09 11.44 -5.06
C LYS A 126 -9.31 10.83 -6.22
N SER A 127 -8.19 11.45 -6.61
CA SER A 127 -7.32 10.95 -7.67
C SER A 127 -6.78 9.55 -7.36
N LEU A 128 -6.40 9.30 -6.11
CA LEU A 128 -5.92 7.99 -5.65
C LEU A 128 -7.01 6.91 -5.75
N ASP A 129 -8.24 7.21 -5.35
CA ASP A 129 -9.37 6.27 -5.46
C ASP A 129 -9.69 5.97 -6.94
N GLU A 130 -9.77 6.99 -7.79
CA GLU A 130 -10.00 6.84 -9.23
C GLU A 130 -8.88 6.01 -9.89
N TRP A 131 -7.62 6.33 -9.59
CA TRP A 131 -6.47 5.58 -10.09
C TRP A 131 -6.48 4.14 -9.58
N SER A 132 -6.74 3.91 -8.29
CA SER A 132 -6.77 2.55 -7.73
C SER A 132 -7.86 1.69 -8.38
N ARG A 133 -9.02 2.26 -8.68
CA ARG A 133 -10.09 1.56 -9.42
C ARG A 133 -9.69 1.24 -10.85
N SER A 134 -9.08 2.19 -11.55
CA SER A 134 -8.56 1.96 -12.90
C SER A 134 -7.50 0.85 -12.93
N MET A 135 -6.59 0.84 -11.95
CA MET A 135 -5.53 -0.17 -11.90
C MET A 135 -6.05 -1.56 -11.56
N THR A 136 -7.09 -1.68 -10.73
CA THR A 136 -7.80 -2.95 -10.53
C THR A 136 -8.24 -3.57 -11.86
N THR A 137 -8.79 -2.77 -12.77
CA THR A 137 -9.21 -3.24 -14.09
C THR A 137 -8.02 -3.69 -14.93
N GLU A 138 -6.91 -2.94 -14.91
CA GLU A 138 -5.70 -3.30 -15.67
C GLU A 138 -5.01 -4.57 -15.15
N VAL A 139 -4.92 -4.74 -13.84
CA VAL A 139 -4.41 -5.95 -13.18
C VAL A 139 -5.25 -7.18 -13.58
N LYS A 140 -6.57 -7.03 -13.70
CA LYS A 140 -7.49 -8.11 -14.08
C LYS A 140 -7.50 -8.45 -15.57
N LYS A 141 -7.14 -7.50 -16.43
CA LYS A 141 -7.08 -7.72 -17.90
C LYS A 141 -5.90 -8.58 -18.35
N LYS A 142 -4.92 -8.86 -17.47
CA LYS A 142 -3.77 -9.71 -17.78
C LYS A 142 -3.85 -11.12 -17.16
N PRO A 143 -4.89 -11.95 -17.41
CA PRO A 143 -4.73 -13.38 -17.33
C PRO A 143 -4.19 -13.86 -18.68
N GLY A 144 -2.87 -13.94 -18.79
CA GLY A 144 -2.15 -14.41 -19.97
C GLY A 144 -0.84 -15.06 -19.59
#